data_AF-A0A496WJQ7-F1
#
_entry.id   AF-A0A496WJQ7-F1
#
_cell.length_a   1.000
_cell.length_b   1.000
_cell.length_c   1.000
_cell.angle_alpha   90.00
_cell.angle_beta   90.00
_cell.angle_gamma   90.00
#
_symmetry.space_group_name_H-M   'P 1'
#
loop_
_entity.id
_entity.type
_entity.pdbx_description
1 polymer ?
#
loop_
_entity_poly.entity_id
_entity_poly.type
_entity_poly.pdbx_seq_one_letter_code
_entity_poly.pdbx_strand_id
1 'polypeptide(L)'
;MRHQDDRPYEVDLKGYGRTFPHAFGPAEHPLFFTRVLVSPEGDRLLLDVGKALIEAEQIGQDEVSDYLSISFSGVDAVNHFFGPSSLENEDVVLQLDRTLADLFQFIDKQVGLDKTLIVFSADHGMAEMPEYATELGYDAGRIYGDEVLAMARKISGAVFGSEGLVKDFFRPYLYLDGNAVSAKKLNRQNVATAIAEELARKPGIGGAIPSSGILLGQLSGPAAAVRHNHHPQRAGDVYVFQQPYWFMFDRGPVAAMHGSPWRYDTHVPIIFVGPDIDAARVGRLVHPIDVAPTLSALLNISPPAAAEGTVLVEVVDQSP
;
A
#
# COMPACT_ATOMS: atom_id res chain seq x y z
N MET A 1 -19.25 -13.81 13.85
CA MET A 1 -18.90 -13.32 12.50
C MET A 1 -19.87 -13.78 11.41
N ARG A 2 -20.58 -14.92 11.49
CA ARG A 2 -21.62 -15.31 10.49
C ARG A 2 -22.71 -14.25 10.20
N HIS A 3 -22.99 -13.34 11.12
CA HIS A 3 -23.95 -12.25 10.92
C HIS A 3 -23.36 -11.02 10.21
N GLN A 4 -22.09 -11.09 9.81
CA GLN A 4 -21.35 -10.04 9.12
C GLN A 4 -21.01 -10.41 7.67
N ASP A 5 -21.47 -11.58 7.19
CA ASP A 5 -21.47 -12.01 5.79
C ASP A 5 -22.65 -11.29 5.10
N ASP A 6 -22.43 -10.46 4.08
CA ASP A 6 -23.41 -9.57 3.41
C ASP A 6 -23.50 -8.12 3.93
N ARG A 7 -22.37 -7.44 4.12
CA ARG A 7 -22.40 -6.01 4.51
C ARG A 7 -22.82 -5.14 3.31
N PRO A 8 -23.62 -4.08 3.53
CA PRO A 8 -24.14 -3.25 2.44
C PRO A 8 -23.05 -2.50 1.65
N TYR A 9 -21.86 -2.37 2.24
CA TYR A 9 -20.70 -1.68 1.68
C TYR A 9 -19.64 -2.64 1.08
N GLU A 10 -19.91 -3.95 1.02
CA GLU A 10 -19.13 -4.94 0.26
C GLU A 10 -19.55 -4.98 -1.22
N VAL A 11 -18.66 -5.46 -2.09
CA VAL A 11 -18.83 -5.36 -3.55
C VAL A 11 -19.12 -6.72 -4.17
N ASP A 12 -20.24 -6.81 -4.89
CA ASP A 12 -20.70 -8.05 -5.56
C ASP A 12 -19.86 -8.48 -6.78
N LEU A 13 -19.00 -7.60 -7.33
CA LEU A 13 -18.15 -7.88 -8.50
C LEU A 13 -18.92 -8.51 -9.69
N LYS A 14 -20.13 -8.00 -9.95
CA LYS A 14 -21.03 -8.38 -11.06
C LYS A 14 -21.47 -9.84 -11.04
N GLY A 15 -21.86 -10.36 -9.87
CA GLY A 15 -22.33 -11.72 -9.66
C GLY A 15 -21.28 -12.67 -9.08
N TYR A 16 -20.19 -12.13 -8.51
CA TYR A 16 -19.29 -12.91 -7.64
C TYR A 16 -19.92 -13.13 -6.26
N GLY A 17 -20.86 -12.27 -5.85
CA GLY A 17 -21.54 -12.31 -4.57
C GLY A 17 -20.82 -11.52 -3.48
N ARG A 18 -21.58 -11.16 -2.43
CA ARG A 18 -21.07 -10.58 -1.17
C ARG A 18 -21.05 -11.59 -0.01
N THR A 19 -21.29 -12.85 -0.35
CA THR A 19 -21.40 -13.95 0.61
C THR A 19 -20.85 -15.21 -0.01
N PHE A 20 -20.35 -16.10 0.84
CA PHE A 20 -19.91 -17.41 0.39
C PHE A 20 -21.06 -18.32 -0.10
N PRO A 21 -20.78 -19.25 -1.04
CA PRO A 21 -19.54 -19.38 -1.80
C PRO A 21 -19.48 -18.40 -2.99
N HIS A 22 -18.28 -17.92 -3.33
CA HIS A 22 -18.09 -17.07 -4.50
C HIS A 22 -17.86 -17.88 -5.78
N ALA A 23 -18.70 -17.68 -6.79
CA ALA A 23 -18.58 -18.34 -8.07
C ALA A 23 -17.78 -17.48 -9.07
N PHE A 24 -16.70 -18.02 -9.63
CA PHE A 24 -15.94 -17.33 -10.68
C PHE A 24 -16.78 -17.06 -11.94
N GLY A 25 -17.76 -17.93 -12.20
CA GLY A 25 -18.54 -17.93 -13.45
C GLY A 25 -17.78 -18.60 -14.60
N PRO A 26 -18.28 -18.48 -15.84
CA PRO A 26 -17.61 -19.03 -17.01
C PRO A 26 -16.27 -18.32 -17.27
N ALA A 27 -15.30 -19.03 -17.87
CA ALA A 27 -13.96 -18.50 -18.15
C ALA A 27 -13.99 -17.28 -19.10
N GLU A 28 -15.03 -17.17 -19.93
CA GLU A 28 -15.27 -16.06 -20.85
C GLU A 28 -15.84 -14.81 -20.16
N HIS A 29 -16.17 -14.89 -18.86
CA HIS A 29 -16.69 -13.75 -18.12
C HIS A 29 -15.64 -12.62 -18.11
N PRO A 30 -16.01 -11.35 -18.41
CA PRO A 30 -15.04 -10.26 -18.52
C PRO A 30 -14.21 -9.99 -17.25
N LEU A 31 -14.73 -10.39 -16.09
CA LEU A 31 -14.05 -10.28 -14.79
C LEU A 31 -13.50 -11.61 -14.28
N PHE A 32 -13.43 -12.67 -15.10
CA PHE A 32 -12.99 -13.99 -14.63
C PHE A 32 -11.62 -13.92 -13.94
N PHE A 33 -10.62 -13.34 -14.59
CA PHE A 33 -9.28 -13.19 -14.00
C PHE A 33 -9.25 -12.24 -12.80
N THR A 34 -10.09 -11.19 -12.78
CA THR A 34 -10.25 -10.35 -11.58
C THR A 34 -10.80 -11.16 -10.42
N ARG A 35 -11.80 -12.03 -10.64
CA ARG A 35 -12.36 -12.88 -9.59
C ARG A 35 -11.39 -13.94 -9.10
N VAL A 36 -10.53 -14.47 -9.98
CA VAL A 36 -9.43 -15.36 -9.58
C VAL A 36 -8.41 -14.59 -8.72
N LEU A 37 -8.07 -13.36 -9.09
CA LEU A 37 -7.18 -12.51 -8.28
C LEU A 37 -7.81 -12.17 -6.92
N VAL A 38 -9.12 -11.88 -6.88
CA VAL A 38 -9.91 -11.63 -5.66
C VAL A 38 -10.34 -12.96 -5.04
N SER A 39 -9.40 -13.89 -4.89
CA SER A 39 -9.63 -15.18 -4.25
C SER A 39 -8.30 -15.84 -3.85
N PRO A 40 -8.33 -16.83 -2.93
CA PRO A 40 -7.15 -17.63 -2.59
C PRO A 40 -6.46 -18.31 -3.78
N GLU A 41 -7.19 -18.56 -4.86
CA GLU A 41 -6.71 -19.27 -6.04
C GLU A 41 -5.64 -18.47 -6.80
N GLY A 42 -5.68 -17.13 -6.77
CA GLY A 42 -4.65 -16.29 -7.37
C GLY A 42 -3.27 -16.53 -6.75
N ASP A 43 -3.21 -16.58 -5.42
CA ASP A 43 -1.96 -16.83 -4.68
C ASP A 43 -1.48 -18.28 -4.85
N ARG A 44 -2.38 -19.26 -4.93
CA ARG A 44 -2.01 -20.66 -5.20
C ARG A 44 -1.42 -20.85 -6.59
N LEU A 45 -2.02 -20.22 -7.61
CA LEU A 45 -1.47 -20.23 -8.97
C LEU A 45 -0.08 -19.59 -9.01
N LEU A 46 0.11 -18.48 -8.29
CA LEU A 46 1.42 -17.84 -8.17
C LEU A 46 2.45 -18.75 -7.49
N LEU A 47 2.04 -19.48 -6.43
CA LEU A 47 2.90 -20.45 -5.76
C LEU A 47 3.34 -21.56 -6.71
N ASP A 48 2.43 -22.12 -7.51
CA ASP A 48 2.77 -23.18 -8.48
C ASP A 48 3.80 -22.69 -9.51
N VAL A 49 3.68 -21.44 -9.98
CA VAL A 49 4.68 -20.81 -10.85
C VAL A 49 6.01 -20.65 -10.12
N GLY A 50 6.01 -20.21 -8.85
CA GLY A 50 7.22 -20.06 -8.05
C GLY A 50 7.95 -21.38 -7.83
N LYS A 51 7.23 -22.46 -7.54
CA LYS A 51 7.78 -23.82 -7.40
C LYS A 51 8.40 -24.32 -8.71
N ALA A 52 7.70 -24.13 -9.82
CA ALA A 52 8.20 -24.51 -11.14
C ALA A 52 9.47 -23.72 -11.50
N LEU A 53 9.54 -22.43 -11.14
CA LEU A 53 10.72 -21.60 -11.36
C LEU A 53 11.92 -22.10 -10.54
N ILE A 54 11.72 -22.43 -9.24
CA ILE A 54 12.78 -22.98 -8.38
C ILE A 54 13.38 -24.26 -8.99
N GLU A 55 12.54 -25.16 -9.50
CA GLU A 55 13.01 -26.41 -10.12
C GLU A 55 13.72 -26.18 -11.46
N ALA A 56 13.14 -25.35 -12.34
CA ALA A 56 13.64 -25.14 -13.68
C ALA A 56 14.98 -24.38 -13.70
N GLU A 57 15.11 -23.37 -12.84
CA GLU A 57 16.31 -22.53 -12.74
C GLU A 57 17.29 -23.03 -11.67
N GLN A 58 16.99 -24.15 -11.00
CA GLN A 58 17.84 -24.77 -9.98
C GLN A 58 18.19 -23.81 -8.83
N ILE A 59 17.23 -22.97 -8.43
CA ILE A 59 17.42 -21.94 -7.40
C ILE A 59 17.86 -22.58 -6.08
N GLY A 60 18.99 -22.12 -5.54
CA GLY A 60 19.55 -22.61 -4.27
C GLY A 60 20.13 -24.03 -4.33
N GLN A 61 20.41 -24.56 -5.52
CA GLN A 61 20.95 -25.91 -5.70
C GLN A 61 22.49 -25.97 -5.81
N ASP A 62 23.16 -24.82 -5.74
CA ASP A 62 24.62 -24.73 -5.73
C ASP A 62 25.14 -23.77 -4.63
N GLU A 63 26.42 -23.42 -4.69
CA GLU A 63 27.09 -22.60 -3.67
C GLU A 63 26.91 -21.09 -3.90
N VAL A 64 26.27 -20.67 -4.99
CA VAL A 64 26.01 -19.26 -5.30
C VAL A 64 24.64 -18.89 -4.75
N SER A 65 24.59 -17.86 -3.91
CA SER A 65 23.31 -17.40 -3.34
C SER A 65 22.41 -16.78 -4.41
N ASP A 66 21.25 -17.39 -4.61
CA ASP A 66 20.17 -16.85 -5.44
C ASP A 66 19.20 -15.97 -4.63
N TYR A 67 18.41 -15.16 -5.33
CA TYR A 67 17.36 -14.33 -4.74
C TYR A 67 16.03 -14.54 -5.48
N LEU A 68 15.02 -15.00 -4.75
CA LEU A 68 13.64 -15.13 -5.23
C LEU A 68 12.71 -14.26 -4.38
N SER A 69 11.88 -13.45 -5.05
CA SER A 69 10.82 -12.68 -4.40
C SER A 69 9.47 -13.09 -4.98
N ILE A 70 8.52 -13.38 -4.10
CA ILE A 70 7.14 -13.75 -4.43
C ILE A 70 6.23 -12.77 -3.71
N SER A 71 5.37 -12.10 -4.47
CA SER A 71 4.40 -11.13 -3.95
C SER A 71 2.99 -11.70 -4.06
N PHE A 72 2.48 -12.23 -2.94
CA PHE A 72 1.10 -12.69 -2.85
C PHE A 72 0.14 -11.49 -2.77
N SER A 73 -0.80 -11.41 -3.69
CA SER A 73 -1.68 -10.25 -3.88
C SER A 73 -3.13 -10.53 -3.48
N GLY A 74 -3.48 -11.77 -3.12
CA GLY A 74 -4.85 -12.15 -2.76
C GLY A 74 -5.42 -11.34 -1.60
N VAL A 75 -4.62 -11.08 -0.56
CA VAL A 75 -5.05 -10.28 0.61
C VAL A 75 -5.41 -8.84 0.21
N ASP A 76 -4.58 -8.17 -0.59
CA ASP A 76 -4.88 -6.80 -1.06
C ASP A 76 -6.11 -6.78 -1.96
N ALA A 77 -6.15 -7.67 -2.95
CA ALA A 77 -7.23 -7.76 -3.91
C ALA A 77 -8.59 -8.03 -3.23
N VAL A 78 -8.65 -9.00 -2.32
CA VAL A 78 -9.86 -9.29 -1.52
C VAL A 78 -10.27 -8.08 -0.70
N ASN A 79 -9.33 -7.48 0.04
CA ASN A 79 -9.67 -6.38 0.92
C ASN A 79 -10.15 -5.13 0.17
N HIS A 80 -9.69 -4.86 -1.05
CA HIS A 80 -10.22 -3.75 -1.84
C HIS A 80 -11.74 -3.86 -2.11
N PHE A 81 -12.32 -5.07 -2.10
CA PHE A 81 -13.75 -5.28 -2.36
C PHE A 81 -14.58 -5.59 -1.12
N PHE A 82 -13.97 -6.22 -0.11
CA PHE A 82 -14.67 -6.69 1.11
C PHE A 82 -14.21 -6.00 2.40
N GLY A 83 -12.99 -5.47 2.43
CA GLY A 83 -12.39 -4.80 3.58
C GLY A 83 -11.84 -5.75 4.67
N PRO A 84 -10.96 -5.23 5.55
CA PRO A 84 -10.13 -6.05 6.44
C PRO A 84 -10.90 -6.79 7.56
N SER A 85 -12.06 -6.29 7.97
CA SER A 85 -12.91 -6.97 8.96
C SER A 85 -13.96 -7.92 8.33
N SER A 86 -13.83 -8.31 7.07
CA SER A 86 -14.75 -9.23 6.37
C SER A 86 -14.43 -10.71 6.61
N LEU A 87 -15.39 -11.61 6.30
CA LEU A 87 -15.14 -13.04 6.31
C LEU A 87 -14.22 -13.47 5.15
N GLU A 88 -14.27 -12.75 4.04
CA GLU A 88 -13.41 -12.93 2.89
C GLU A 88 -11.94 -12.68 3.24
N ASN A 89 -11.67 -11.64 4.04
CA ASN A 89 -10.32 -11.41 4.56
C ASN A 89 -9.88 -12.53 5.52
N GLU A 90 -10.78 -13.00 6.40
CA GLU A 90 -10.48 -14.12 7.30
C GLU A 90 -10.10 -15.38 6.51
N ASP A 91 -10.88 -15.75 5.49
CA ASP A 91 -10.58 -16.92 4.65
C ASP A 91 -9.28 -16.72 3.86
N VAL A 92 -9.10 -15.61 3.15
CA VAL A 92 -7.89 -15.42 2.31
C VAL A 92 -6.60 -15.42 3.14
N VAL A 93 -6.61 -14.87 4.36
CA VAL A 93 -5.45 -14.92 5.27
C VAL A 93 -5.19 -16.35 5.75
N LEU A 94 -6.24 -17.12 6.08
CA LEU A 94 -6.10 -18.54 6.44
C LEU A 94 -5.58 -19.40 5.27
N GLN A 95 -5.96 -19.07 4.03
CA GLN A 95 -5.43 -19.73 2.86
C GLN A 95 -3.99 -19.31 2.56
N LEU A 96 -3.64 -18.04 2.76
CA LEU A 96 -2.26 -17.57 2.64
C LEU A 96 -1.33 -18.29 3.62
N ASP A 97 -1.75 -18.51 4.87
CA ASP A 97 -1.01 -19.32 5.85
C ASP A 97 -0.68 -20.72 5.30
N ARG A 98 -1.67 -21.40 4.71
CA ARG A 98 -1.48 -22.71 4.08
C ARG A 98 -0.59 -22.66 2.84
N THR A 99 -0.73 -21.62 2.02
CA THR A 99 0.11 -21.37 0.84
C THR A 99 1.57 -21.16 1.26
N LEU A 100 1.83 -20.39 2.31
CA LEU A 100 3.18 -20.19 2.85
C LEU A 100 3.74 -21.48 3.46
N ALA A 101 2.93 -22.25 4.19
CA ALA A 101 3.35 -23.54 4.72
C ALA A 101 3.77 -24.51 3.60
N ASP A 102 3.01 -24.54 2.49
CA ASP A 102 3.34 -25.36 1.32
C ASP A 102 4.61 -24.87 0.61
N LEU A 103 4.79 -23.55 0.47
CA LEU A 103 6.03 -22.96 -0.04
C LEU A 103 7.24 -23.38 0.81
N PHE A 104 7.16 -23.25 2.13
CA PHE A 104 8.27 -23.57 3.02
C PHE A 104 8.59 -25.06 3.06
N GLN A 105 7.59 -25.94 3.03
CA GLN A 105 7.81 -27.39 2.90
C GLN A 105 8.48 -27.75 1.57
N PHE A 106 8.09 -27.07 0.50
CA PHE A 106 8.71 -27.27 -0.81
C PHE A 106 10.17 -26.81 -0.81
N ILE A 107 10.46 -25.61 -0.27
CA ILE A 107 11.82 -25.09 -0.14
C ILE A 107 12.67 -26.02 0.74
N ASP A 108 12.15 -26.50 1.87
CA ASP A 108 12.88 -27.42 2.75
C ASP A 108 13.27 -28.71 2.02
N LYS A 109 12.36 -29.24 1.20
CA LYS A 109 12.61 -30.45 0.42
C LYS A 109 13.63 -30.22 -0.69
N GLN A 110 13.56 -29.09 -1.40
CA GLN A 110 14.41 -28.82 -2.56
C GLN A 110 15.78 -28.28 -2.17
N VAL A 111 15.84 -27.33 -1.24
CA VAL A 111 17.05 -26.57 -0.86
C VAL A 111 17.50 -26.88 0.57
N GLY A 112 16.55 -26.97 1.49
CA GLY A 112 16.78 -27.07 2.94
C GLY A 112 16.61 -25.72 3.64
N LEU A 113 15.82 -25.68 4.72
CA LEU A 113 15.62 -24.44 5.49
C LEU A 113 16.88 -24.01 6.26
N ASP A 114 17.80 -24.92 6.54
CA ASP A 114 19.12 -24.64 7.10
C ASP A 114 20.03 -23.85 6.14
N LYS A 115 19.64 -23.75 4.86
CA LYS A 115 20.35 -22.98 3.82
C LYS A 115 19.52 -21.82 3.26
N THR A 116 18.36 -21.56 3.85
CA THR A 116 17.42 -20.57 3.33
C THR A 116 17.25 -19.41 4.31
N LEU A 117 17.41 -18.18 3.81
CA LEU A 117 16.94 -16.98 4.50
C LEU A 117 15.59 -16.56 3.93
N ILE A 118 14.56 -16.56 4.78
CA ILE A 118 13.21 -16.09 4.48
C ILE A 118 13.04 -14.70 5.07
N VAL A 119 12.59 -13.76 4.23
CA VAL A 119 12.14 -12.43 4.67
C VAL A 119 10.69 -12.26 4.26
N PHE A 120 9.83 -11.95 5.23
CA PHE A 120 8.41 -11.71 5.02
C PHE A 120 8.03 -10.32 5.51
N SER A 121 7.31 -9.58 4.67
CA SER A 121 6.79 -8.25 4.98
C SER A 121 5.50 -8.03 4.18
N ALA A 122 4.83 -6.92 4.46
CA ALA A 122 3.85 -6.33 3.55
C ALA A 122 4.42 -5.04 2.95
N ASP A 123 3.89 -4.64 1.80
CA ASP A 123 4.15 -3.35 1.16
C ASP A 123 3.38 -2.20 1.84
N HIS A 124 2.19 -2.50 2.38
CA HIS A 124 1.41 -1.60 3.22
C HIS A 124 0.42 -2.36 4.13
N GLY A 125 -0.21 -1.63 5.04
CA GLY A 125 -1.41 -2.09 5.76
C GLY A 125 -2.70 -1.64 5.05
N MET A 126 -3.83 -1.67 5.75
CA MET A 126 -5.11 -1.17 5.23
C MET A 126 -6.02 -0.73 6.37
N ALA A 127 -6.69 0.41 6.22
CA ALA A 127 -7.71 0.85 7.17
C ALA A 127 -9.02 0.07 7.04
N GLU A 128 -9.78 0.07 8.13
CA GLU A 128 -11.18 -0.34 8.12
C GLU A 128 -12.02 0.55 7.20
N MET A 129 -13.07 -0.03 6.60
CA MET A 129 -14.01 0.74 5.79
C MET A 129 -14.70 1.82 6.64
N PRO A 130 -14.87 3.05 6.13
CA PRO A 130 -15.46 4.16 6.86
C PRO A 130 -16.81 3.85 7.50
N GLU A 131 -17.64 3.05 6.83
CA GLU A 131 -18.95 2.63 7.34
C GLU A 131 -18.79 1.79 8.62
N TYR A 132 -17.90 0.79 8.61
CA TYR A 132 -17.59 -0.01 9.80
C TYR A 132 -16.89 0.82 10.89
N ALA A 133 -15.97 1.70 10.53
CA ALA A 133 -15.33 2.61 11.48
C ALA A 133 -16.36 3.54 12.15
N THR A 134 -17.39 3.99 11.42
CA THR A 134 -18.50 4.79 11.96
C THR A 134 -19.33 3.99 12.96
N GLU A 135 -19.63 2.72 12.67
CA GLU A 135 -20.31 1.82 13.62
C GLU A 135 -19.54 1.65 14.94
N LEU A 136 -18.21 1.73 14.89
CA LEU A 136 -17.33 1.71 16.07
C LEU A 136 -17.19 3.08 16.77
N GLY A 137 -17.82 4.13 16.24
CA GLY A 137 -17.84 5.48 16.83
C GLY A 137 -16.71 6.41 16.39
N TYR A 138 -15.96 6.06 15.33
CA TYR A 138 -14.95 6.95 14.75
C TYR A 138 -15.59 7.99 13.80
N ASP A 139 -14.98 9.17 13.73
CA ASP A 139 -15.29 10.16 12.68
C ASP A 139 -14.61 9.73 11.37
N ALA A 140 -15.38 9.08 10.50
CA ALA A 140 -14.89 8.42 9.29
C ALA A 140 -15.74 8.81 8.08
N GLY A 141 -15.15 8.77 6.89
CA GLY A 141 -15.86 9.13 5.67
C GLY A 141 -15.11 8.80 4.39
N ARG A 142 -15.70 9.17 3.26
CA ARG A 142 -15.11 9.03 1.92
C ARG A 142 -15.03 10.41 1.28
N ILE A 143 -13.90 10.68 0.65
CA ILE A 143 -13.70 11.81 -0.27
C ILE A 143 -13.25 11.25 -1.59
N TYR A 144 -13.79 11.80 -2.67
CA TYR A 144 -13.44 11.34 -4.01
C TYR A 144 -12.50 12.30 -4.73
N GLY A 145 -11.66 11.76 -5.62
CA GLY A 145 -10.66 12.56 -6.35
C GLY A 145 -11.29 13.70 -7.18
N ASP A 146 -12.45 13.46 -7.76
CA ASP A 146 -13.25 14.45 -8.49
C ASP A 146 -13.75 15.59 -7.58
N GLU A 147 -14.10 15.29 -6.33
CA GLU A 147 -14.48 16.28 -5.32
C GLU A 147 -13.28 17.14 -4.90
N VAL A 148 -12.11 16.54 -4.68
CA VAL A 148 -10.87 17.29 -4.38
C VAL A 148 -10.51 18.22 -5.53
N LEU A 149 -10.57 17.73 -6.76
CA LEU A 149 -10.32 18.52 -7.97
C LEU A 149 -11.31 19.69 -8.08
N ALA A 150 -12.60 19.44 -7.88
CA ALA A 150 -13.64 20.48 -7.92
C ALA A 150 -13.45 21.54 -6.82
N MET A 151 -13.10 21.12 -5.60
CA MET A 151 -12.77 22.03 -4.50
C MET A 151 -11.57 22.91 -4.86
N ALA A 152 -10.49 22.32 -5.36
CA ALA A 152 -9.28 23.05 -5.76
C ALA A 152 -9.55 24.05 -6.90
N ARG A 153 -10.32 23.65 -7.92
CA ARG A 153 -10.75 24.53 -9.02
C ARG A 153 -11.56 25.71 -8.51
N LYS A 154 -12.54 25.47 -7.63
CA LYS A 154 -13.35 26.55 -7.02
C LYS A 154 -12.51 27.50 -6.19
N ILE A 155 -11.57 26.99 -5.39
CA ILE A 155 -10.62 27.82 -4.63
C ILE A 155 -9.81 28.69 -5.59
N SER A 156 -9.25 28.09 -6.65
CA SER A 156 -8.51 28.82 -7.68
C SER A 156 -9.35 29.90 -8.37
N GLY A 157 -10.62 29.60 -8.67
CA GLY A 157 -11.59 30.55 -9.21
C GLY A 157 -11.80 31.74 -8.30
N ALA A 158 -12.01 31.50 -7.00
CA ALA A 158 -12.27 32.54 -6.01
C ALA A 158 -11.03 33.41 -5.72
N VAL A 159 -9.84 32.81 -5.61
CA VAL A 159 -8.61 33.50 -5.21
C VAL A 159 -7.91 34.16 -6.40
N PHE A 160 -7.90 33.51 -7.56
CA PHE A 160 -7.11 33.92 -8.73
C PHE A 160 -7.97 34.23 -9.98
N GLY A 161 -9.30 34.20 -9.85
CA GLY A 161 -10.23 34.52 -10.93
C GLY A 161 -10.17 33.53 -12.10
N SER A 162 -9.73 32.28 -11.89
CA SER A 162 -9.76 31.22 -12.90
C SER A 162 -9.73 29.85 -12.25
N GLU A 163 -10.70 29.00 -12.61
CA GLU A 163 -10.70 27.59 -12.24
C GLU A 163 -9.67 26.78 -13.04
N GLY A 164 -9.33 27.25 -14.25
CA GLY A 164 -8.41 26.56 -15.17
C GLY A 164 -6.94 26.59 -14.76
N LEU A 165 -6.59 27.06 -13.56
CA LEU A 165 -5.22 26.92 -13.05
C LEU A 165 -4.96 25.52 -12.48
N VAL A 166 -6.01 24.77 -12.14
CA VAL A 166 -5.90 23.41 -11.62
C VAL A 166 -6.23 22.44 -12.74
N LYS A 167 -5.20 21.72 -13.19
CA LYS A 167 -5.29 20.77 -14.30
C LYS A 167 -5.99 19.51 -13.86
N ASP A 168 -5.48 18.86 -12.83
CA ASP A 168 -5.91 17.52 -12.43
C ASP A 168 -5.62 17.22 -10.96
N PHE A 169 -6.24 16.16 -10.45
CA PHE A 169 -5.90 15.54 -9.18
C PHE A 169 -5.76 14.03 -9.40
N PHE A 170 -4.55 13.52 -9.20
CA PHE A 170 -4.29 12.09 -9.12
C PHE A 170 -3.61 11.82 -7.80
N ARG A 171 -4.34 11.19 -6.89
CA ARG A 171 -3.94 11.04 -5.50
C ARG A 171 -2.52 10.47 -5.39
N PRO A 172 -1.67 11.04 -4.51
CA PRO A 172 -1.97 12.08 -3.53
C PRO A 172 -1.77 13.52 -4.03
N TYR A 173 -1.59 13.74 -5.32
CA TYR A 173 -1.13 15.03 -5.84
C TYR A 173 -2.18 15.80 -6.65
N LEU A 174 -2.27 17.10 -6.36
CA LEU A 174 -2.89 18.10 -7.22
C LEU A 174 -1.86 18.62 -8.23
N TYR A 175 -2.27 18.80 -9.49
CA TYR A 175 -1.42 19.30 -10.56
C TYR A 175 -1.98 20.62 -11.11
N LEU A 176 -1.13 21.65 -11.15
CA LEU A 176 -1.43 22.95 -11.75
C LEU A 176 -1.11 22.96 -13.24
N ASP A 177 -1.89 23.72 -14.01
CA ASP A 177 -1.59 24.02 -15.39
C ASP A 177 -0.56 25.15 -15.46
N GLY A 178 0.69 24.79 -15.74
CA GLY A 178 1.80 25.75 -15.82
C GLY A 178 1.61 26.83 -16.90
N ASN A 179 0.90 26.52 -17.99
CA ASN A 179 0.64 27.49 -19.05
C ASN A 179 -0.44 28.48 -18.61
N ALA A 180 -1.52 28.01 -17.97
CA ALA A 180 -2.59 28.86 -17.46
C ALA A 180 -2.08 29.79 -16.33
N VAL A 181 -1.24 29.27 -15.43
CA VAL A 181 -0.58 30.06 -14.38
C VAL A 181 0.30 31.15 -14.99
N SER A 182 1.14 30.80 -15.97
CA SER A 182 2.05 31.75 -16.64
C SER A 182 1.31 32.81 -17.45
N ALA A 183 0.24 32.44 -18.16
CA ALA A 183 -0.59 33.38 -18.93
C ALA A 183 -1.23 34.46 -18.05
N LYS A 184 -1.55 34.12 -16.79
CA LYS A 184 -2.03 35.08 -15.78
C LYS A 184 -0.93 35.82 -15.03
N LYS A 185 0.35 35.58 -15.35
CA LYS A 185 1.53 36.15 -14.67
C LYS A 185 1.53 35.85 -13.17
N LEU A 186 0.99 34.70 -12.77
CA LEU A 186 0.96 34.26 -11.38
C LEU A 186 2.22 33.45 -11.06
N ASN A 187 2.65 33.51 -9.79
CA ASN A 187 3.70 32.61 -9.30
C ASN A 187 3.08 31.25 -8.94
N ARG A 188 3.61 30.16 -9.54
CA ARG A 188 3.10 28.78 -9.36
C ARG A 188 3.10 28.32 -7.91
N GLN A 189 4.14 28.65 -7.15
CA GLN A 189 4.24 28.32 -5.73
C GLN A 189 3.17 29.05 -4.91
N ASN A 190 2.93 30.34 -5.18
CA ASN A 190 1.88 31.09 -4.49
C ASN A 190 0.48 30.52 -4.78
N VAL A 191 0.22 30.08 -6.02
CA VAL A 191 -1.03 29.40 -6.38
C VAL A 191 -1.19 28.09 -5.62
N ALA A 192 -0.15 27.25 -5.60
CA ALA A 192 -0.14 25.99 -4.87
C ALA A 192 -0.38 26.18 -3.36
N THR A 193 0.33 27.12 -2.73
CA THR A 193 0.18 27.44 -1.30
C THR A 193 -1.23 27.89 -0.95
N ALA A 194 -1.80 28.84 -1.70
CA ALA A 194 -3.14 29.33 -1.43
C ALA A 194 -4.21 28.23 -1.58
N ILE A 195 -4.06 27.35 -2.57
CA ILE A 195 -4.96 26.20 -2.74
C ILE A 195 -4.80 25.22 -1.57
N ALA A 196 -3.56 24.91 -1.19
CA ALA A 196 -3.27 24.00 -0.09
C ALA A 196 -3.87 24.48 1.24
N GLU A 197 -3.71 25.76 1.58
CA GLU A 197 -4.24 26.34 2.82
C GLU A 197 -5.77 26.25 2.91
N GLU A 198 -6.47 26.47 1.80
CA GLU A 198 -7.94 26.37 1.77
C GLU A 198 -8.44 24.92 1.72
N LEU A 199 -7.72 24.03 1.03
CA LEU A 199 -8.03 22.59 1.01
C LEU A 199 -7.87 21.96 2.40
N ALA A 200 -6.82 22.33 3.14
CA ALA A 200 -6.56 21.81 4.48
C ALA A 200 -7.66 22.12 5.51
N ARG A 201 -8.59 23.05 5.20
CA ARG A 201 -9.74 23.40 6.06
C ARG A 201 -11.02 22.67 5.66
N LYS A 202 -10.99 21.82 4.64
CA LYS A 202 -12.17 21.08 4.17
C LYS A 202 -12.39 19.83 5.03
N PRO A 203 -13.65 19.49 5.37
CA PRO A 203 -13.96 18.24 6.07
C PRO A 203 -13.33 17.04 5.37
N GLY A 204 -12.80 16.10 6.16
CA GLY A 204 -12.13 14.88 5.68
C GLY A 204 -10.76 15.07 5.05
N ILE A 205 -10.28 16.30 4.82
CA ILE A 205 -8.89 16.57 4.46
C ILE A 205 -8.06 16.68 5.74
N GLY A 206 -7.09 15.78 5.91
CA GLY A 206 -6.18 15.75 7.06
C GLY A 206 -5.03 16.74 6.91
N GLY A 207 -4.65 17.03 5.67
CA GLY A 207 -3.72 18.09 5.34
C GLY A 207 -3.49 18.24 3.84
N ALA A 208 -3.06 19.43 3.44
CA ALA A 208 -2.60 19.73 2.09
C ALA A 208 -1.29 20.51 2.19
N ILE A 209 -0.24 20.02 1.55
CA ILE A 209 1.12 20.55 1.66
C ILE A 209 1.61 20.93 0.27
N PRO A 210 1.93 22.20 0.00
CA PRO A 210 2.55 22.58 -1.27
C PRO A 210 3.92 21.92 -1.38
N SER A 211 4.29 21.44 -2.57
CA SER A 211 5.54 20.70 -2.78
C SER A 211 6.80 21.50 -2.40
N SER A 212 6.77 22.83 -2.54
CA SER A 212 7.84 23.70 -2.02
C SER A 212 8.01 23.61 -0.51
N GLY A 213 6.91 23.44 0.24
CA GLY A 213 6.92 23.28 1.68
C GLY A 213 7.47 21.92 2.11
N ILE A 214 7.35 20.89 1.28
CA ILE A 214 7.95 19.57 1.53
C ILE A 214 9.48 19.63 1.46
N LEU A 215 10.01 20.36 0.47
CA LEU A 215 11.46 20.47 0.24
C LEU A 215 12.17 21.35 1.28
N LEU A 216 11.48 22.39 1.78
CA LEU A 216 12.07 23.40 2.66
C LEU A 216 11.68 23.25 4.14
N GLY A 217 10.64 22.46 4.43
CA GLY A 217 10.03 22.38 5.75
C GLY A 217 10.60 21.28 6.65
N GLN A 218 10.60 21.54 7.96
CA GLN A 218 10.66 20.49 8.98
C GLN A 218 9.24 19.96 9.18
N LEU A 219 8.88 18.91 8.44
CA LEU A 219 7.60 18.22 8.61
C LEU A 219 7.66 17.29 9.83
N SER A 220 6.56 17.22 10.57
CA SER A 220 6.43 16.37 11.77
C SER A 220 5.14 15.55 11.74
N GLY A 221 5.07 14.51 12.58
CA GLY A 221 3.93 13.60 12.61
C GLY A 221 3.68 12.93 11.25
N PRO A 222 2.42 12.75 10.82
CA PRO A 222 2.07 12.15 9.54
C PRO A 222 2.69 12.86 8.32
N ALA A 223 2.95 14.17 8.41
CA ALA A 223 3.57 14.93 7.33
C ALA A 223 5.04 14.55 7.11
N ALA A 224 5.74 13.97 8.09
CA ALA A 224 7.11 13.50 7.89
C ALA A 224 7.17 12.39 6.82
N ALA A 225 6.20 11.48 6.81
CA ALA A 225 6.10 10.43 5.79
C ALA A 225 5.86 10.99 4.38
N VAL A 226 5.18 12.13 4.26
CA VAL A 226 4.93 12.81 2.98
C VAL A 226 6.25 13.22 2.31
N ARG A 227 7.26 13.63 3.08
CA ARG A 227 8.57 13.98 2.54
C ARG A 227 9.23 12.80 1.83
N HIS A 228 9.15 11.60 2.40
CA HIS A 228 9.72 10.40 1.81
C HIS A 228 8.97 9.91 0.55
N ASN A 229 7.75 10.41 0.31
CA ASN A 229 6.96 10.14 -0.90
C ASN A 229 7.14 11.23 -1.99
N HIS A 230 7.99 12.24 -1.75
CA HIS A 230 8.15 13.36 -2.67
C HIS A 230 9.32 13.15 -3.63
N HIS A 231 9.00 13.04 -4.93
CA HIS A 231 9.99 12.98 -5.99
C HIS A 231 9.92 14.25 -6.87
N PRO A 232 10.99 15.07 -6.97
CA PRO A 232 10.95 16.40 -7.60
C PRO A 232 10.42 16.44 -9.04
N GLN A 233 10.57 15.35 -9.79
CA GLN A 233 10.14 15.25 -11.20
C GLN A 233 8.78 14.55 -11.40
N ARG A 234 8.21 13.93 -10.36
CA ARG A 234 7.00 13.09 -10.46
C ARG A 234 5.86 13.56 -9.56
N ALA A 235 6.19 14.21 -8.45
CA ALA A 235 5.23 14.82 -7.55
C ALA A 235 4.50 15.98 -8.23
N GLY A 236 3.23 16.16 -7.87
CA GLY A 236 2.47 17.34 -8.26
C GLY A 236 2.79 18.56 -7.40
N ASP A 237 1.93 19.56 -7.47
CA ASP A 237 2.12 20.87 -6.85
C ASP A 237 1.68 20.92 -5.38
N VAL A 238 0.67 20.14 -5.02
CA VAL A 238 0.16 20.03 -3.65
C VAL A 238 -0.05 18.56 -3.33
N TYR A 239 0.58 18.07 -2.27
CA TYR A 239 0.29 16.76 -1.69
C TYR A 239 -0.92 16.89 -0.78
N VAL A 240 -1.95 16.08 -0.98
CA VAL A 240 -3.19 16.06 -0.20
C VAL A 240 -3.32 14.70 0.48
N PHE A 241 -3.64 14.69 1.77
CA PHE A 241 -4.01 13.48 2.50
C PHE A 241 -5.26 13.73 3.34
N GLN A 242 -5.99 12.64 3.58
CA GLN A 242 -7.25 12.64 4.27
C GLN A 242 -7.08 12.50 5.79
N GLN A 243 -8.14 12.83 6.55
CA GLN A 243 -8.20 12.62 8.00
C GLN A 243 -8.07 11.12 8.35
N PRO A 244 -7.69 10.76 9.59
CA PRO A 244 -7.68 9.37 10.02
C PRO A 244 -9.05 8.71 9.82
N TYR A 245 -9.07 7.45 9.35
CA TYR A 245 -10.30 6.68 9.05
C TYR A 245 -11.12 7.19 7.87
N TRP A 246 -10.62 8.19 7.14
CA TRP A 246 -11.19 8.57 5.87
C TRP A 246 -10.49 7.84 4.74
N PHE A 247 -11.25 7.54 3.69
CA PHE A 247 -10.70 7.13 2.41
C PHE A 247 -10.71 8.30 1.44
N MET A 248 -9.61 8.42 0.69
CA MET A 248 -9.54 9.29 -0.48
C MET A 248 -9.18 8.42 -1.68
N PHE A 249 -10.05 8.32 -2.68
CA PHE A 249 -9.87 7.47 -3.86
C PHE A 249 -10.85 7.84 -4.97
N ASP A 250 -10.68 7.29 -6.17
CA ASP A 250 -11.58 7.56 -7.28
C ASP A 250 -12.86 6.74 -7.17
N ARG A 251 -13.98 7.28 -7.67
CA ARG A 251 -15.23 6.54 -7.73
C ARG A 251 -15.06 5.30 -8.60
N GLY A 252 -15.58 4.18 -8.12
CA GLY A 252 -15.43 2.92 -8.82
C GLY A 252 -15.95 1.75 -7.98
N PRO A 253 -15.64 0.52 -8.40
CA PRO A 253 -16.09 -0.68 -7.72
C PRO A 253 -15.31 -0.99 -6.44
N VAL A 254 -14.29 -0.22 -6.09
CA VAL A 254 -13.46 -0.46 -4.90
C VAL A 254 -14.17 0.09 -3.66
N ALA A 255 -14.24 -0.73 -2.60
CA ALA A 255 -14.90 -0.39 -1.33
C ALA A 255 -13.92 -0.07 -0.21
N ALA A 256 -12.72 -0.66 -0.18
CA ALA A 256 -11.68 -0.32 0.78
C ALA A 256 -10.40 0.19 0.10
N MET A 257 -9.62 0.99 0.81
CA MET A 257 -8.42 1.62 0.24
C MET A 257 -7.36 1.86 1.31
N HIS A 258 -6.11 1.91 0.86
CA HIS A 258 -4.92 2.28 1.62
C HIS A 258 -4.19 3.48 0.97
N GLY A 259 -2.98 3.77 1.44
CA GLY A 259 -2.13 4.84 0.90
C GLY A 259 -2.24 6.17 1.64
N SER A 260 -2.76 6.15 2.87
CA SER A 260 -2.69 7.28 3.80
C SER A 260 -1.39 7.28 4.61
N PRO A 261 -0.99 8.43 5.19
CA PRO A 261 0.19 8.49 6.06
C PRO A 261 -0.06 7.94 7.48
N TRP A 262 -1.23 7.34 7.74
CA TRP A 262 -1.63 6.90 9.07
C TRP A 262 -1.07 5.51 9.40
N ARG A 263 -1.02 5.18 10.70
CA ARG A 263 -0.34 3.96 11.18
C ARG A 263 -0.97 2.67 10.68
N TYR A 264 -2.28 2.62 10.47
CA TYR A 264 -2.94 1.42 9.93
C TYR A 264 -2.52 1.08 8.49
N ASP A 265 -2.05 2.06 7.71
CA ASP A 265 -1.53 1.82 6.35
C ASP A 265 0.00 1.64 6.34
N THR A 266 0.71 2.10 7.36
CA THR A 266 2.19 2.11 7.41
C THR A 266 2.80 1.11 8.39
N HIS A 267 1.98 0.44 9.20
CA HIS A 267 2.41 -0.61 10.12
C HIS A 267 2.33 -1.96 9.41
N VAL A 268 3.49 -2.52 9.06
CA VAL A 268 3.63 -3.82 8.40
C VAL A 268 4.52 -4.75 9.21
N PRO A 269 4.32 -6.07 9.15
CA PRO A 269 5.26 -7.01 9.73
C PRO A 269 6.59 -6.94 8.98
N ILE A 270 7.69 -7.18 9.69
CA ILE A 270 8.99 -7.51 9.10
C ILE A 270 9.50 -8.72 9.87
N ILE A 271 9.59 -9.85 9.19
CA ILE A 271 9.96 -11.13 9.79
C ILE A 271 11.16 -11.68 9.02
N PHE A 272 12.22 -12.01 9.76
CA PHE A 272 13.38 -12.75 9.25
C PHE A 272 13.38 -14.14 9.88
N VAL A 273 13.58 -15.16 9.05
CA VAL A 273 13.74 -16.56 9.48
C VAL A 273 14.90 -17.14 8.69
N GLY A 274 15.83 -17.83 9.34
CA GLY A 274 16.95 -18.45 8.66
C GLY A 274 17.88 -19.15 9.64
N PRO A 275 18.95 -19.79 9.14
CA PRO A 275 19.98 -20.37 9.99
C PRO A 275 20.61 -19.28 10.87
N ASP A 276 20.97 -19.65 12.09
CA ASP A 276 21.68 -18.81 13.05
C ASP A 276 20.94 -17.51 13.46
N ILE A 277 19.64 -17.37 13.19
CA ILE A 277 18.83 -16.24 13.66
C ILE A 277 18.00 -16.69 14.88
N ASP A 278 18.26 -16.07 16.04
CA ASP A 278 17.51 -16.37 17.26
C ASP A 278 16.07 -15.83 17.20
N ALA A 279 15.13 -16.63 17.73
CA ALA A 279 13.75 -16.22 17.82
C ALA A 279 13.59 -15.06 18.82
N ALA A 280 13.27 -13.87 18.30
CA ALA A 280 13.02 -12.68 19.11
C ALA A 280 11.80 -11.90 18.63
N ARG A 281 11.19 -11.14 19.55
CA ARG A 281 10.18 -10.13 19.21
C ARG A 281 10.75 -8.75 19.50
N VAL A 282 10.86 -7.94 18.45
CA VAL A 282 11.42 -6.59 18.52
C VAL A 282 10.27 -5.58 18.53
N GLY A 283 10.17 -4.78 19.58
CA GLY A 283 9.11 -3.77 19.75
C GLY A 283 9.51 -2.35 19.38
N ARG A 284 10.78 -2.09 19.04
CA ARG A 284 11.23 -0.76 18.62
C ARG A 284 10.76 -0.44 17.20
N LEU A 285 10.74 0.85 16.86
CA LEU A 285 10.45 1.28 15.50
C LEU A 285 11.55 0.79 14.53
N VAL A 286 11.09 0.20 13.43
CA VAL A 286 11.85 -0.20 12.25
C VAL A 286 11.05 0.21 11.01
N HIS A 287 11.69 0.20 9.85
CA HIS A 287 11.08 0.58 8.58
C HIS A 287 11.31 -0.51 7.53
N PRO A 288 10.41 -0.71 6.55
CA PRO A 288 10.64 -1.65 5.45
C PRO A 288 11.94 -1.40 4.68
N ILE A 289 12.36 -0.12 4.59
CA ILE A 289 13.64 0.26 3.96
C ILE A 289 14.88 -0.29 4.69
N ASP A 290 14.74 -0.79 5.92
CA ASP A 290 15.81 -1.41 6.69
C ASP A 290 16.11 -2.85 6.20
N VAL A 291 15.21 -3.48 5.46
CA VAL A 291 15.37 -4.86 4.96
C VAL A 291 16.54 -4.97 3.99
N ALA A 292 16.62 -4.08 2.99
CA ALA A 292 17.65 -4.13 1.97
C ALA A 292 19.09 -4.01 2.54
N PRO A 293 19.44 -3.00 3.36
CA PRO A 293 20.77 -2.94 3.97
C PRO A 293 21.04 -4.11 4.93
N THR A 294 20.01 -4.65 5.60
CA THR A 294 20.17 -5.85 6.45
C THR A 294 20.55 -7.08 5.62
N LEU A 295 19.86 -7.30 4.49
CA LEU A 295 20.22 -8.35 3.54
C LEU A 295 21.64 -8.16 2.99
N SER A 296 22.02 -6.93 2.65
CA SER A 296 23.37 -6.64 2.17
C SER A 296 24.44 -6.96 3.20
N ALA A 297 24.17 -6.67 4.49
CA ALA A 297 25.08 -7.01 5.59
C ALA A 297 25.21 -8.54 5.77
N LEU A 298 24.10 -9.28 5.75
CA LEU A 298 24.11 -10.75 5.84
C LEU A 298 24.87 -11.42 4.69
N LEU A 299 24.70 -10.90 3.47
CA LEU A 299 25.33 -11.45 2.26
C LEU A 299 26.74 -10.91 2.01
N ASN A 300 27.25 -10.03 2.87
CA ASN A 300 28.54 -9.35 2.70
C ASN A 300 28.70 -8.68 1.32
N ILE A 301 27.65 -7.98 0.88
CA ILE A 301 27.63 -7.20 -0.37
C ILE A 301 27.40 -5.72 -0.07
N SER A 302 27.76 -4.86 -1.04
CA SER A 302 27.45 -3.44 -0.94
C SER A 302 25.94 -3.19 -0.90
N PRO A 303 25.45 -2.30 -0.02
CA PRO A 303 24.04 -1.92 -0.02
C PRO A 303 23.66 -1.18 -1.32
N PRO A 304 22.34 -1.14 -1.66
CA PRO A 304 21.86 -0.33 -2.77
C PRO A 304 22.33 1.13 -2.66
N ALA A 305 22.69 1.74 -3.79
CA ALA A 305 23.39 3.03 -3.85
C ALA A 305 22.65 4.21 -3.17
N ALA A 306 21.34 4.11 -3.01
CA ALA A 306 20.50 5.12 -2.37
C ALA A 306 19.73 4.56 -1.15
N ALA A 307 20.25 3.50 -0.52
CA ALA A 307 19.64 2.96 0.69
C ALA A 307 19.70 4.00 1.83
N GLU A 308 18.53 4.34 2.37
CA GLU A 308 18.38 5.25 3.53
C GLU A 308 18.11 4.49 4.84
N GLY A 309 17.84 3.19 4.75
CA GLY A 309 17.55 2.33 5.90
C GLY A 309 18.77 2.02 6.75
N THR A 310 18.52 1.51 7.96
CA THR A 310 19.55 1.08 8.91
C THR A 310 19.55 -0.44 9.02
N VAL A 311 20.74 -1.05 9.15
CA VAL A 311 20.86 -2.49 9.39
C VAL A 311 20.14 -2.87 10.69
N LEU A 312 19.33 -3.93 10.64
CA LEU A 312 18.69 -4.51 11.81
C LEU A 312 19.70 -5.38 12.57
N VAL A 313 20.30 -4.81 13.61
CA VAL A 313 21.32 -5.47 14.43
C VAL A 313 20.81 -6.76 15.08
N GLU A 314 19.52 -6.83 15.38
CA GLU A 314 18.88 -8.03 15.93
C GLU A 314 18.82 -9.20 14.94
N VAL A 315 19.12 -8.96 13.66
CA VAL A 315 19.24 -9.99 12.63
C VAL A 315 20.70 -10.35 12.39
N VAL A 316 21.62 -9.36 12.37
CA VAL A 316 23.04 -9.58 12.01
C VAL A 316 23.95 -9.92 13.20
N ASP A 317 23.69 -9.37 14.38
CA ASP A 317 24.51 -9.53 15.58
C ASP A 317 23.91 -10.60 16.48
N GLN A 318 23.92 -11.84 15.99
CA GLN A 318 23.49 -13.01 16.75
C GLN A 318 24.63 -13.41 17.70
N SER A 319 24.30 -13.67 18.97
CA SER A 319 25.31 -14.12 19.94
C SER A 319 25.74 -15.56 19.61
N PRO A 320 27.04 -15.90 19.68
CA PRO A 320 27.52 -17.26 19.44
C PRO A 320 27.06 -18.28 20.48
#